data_AF-A0A6N7MMA8-F1
#
_entry.id   AF-A0A6N7MMA8-F1
#
_cell.length_a   1.000
_cell.length_b   1.000
_cell.length_c   1.000
_cell.angle_alpha   90.00
_cell.angle_beta   90.00
_cell.angle_gamma   90.00
#
_symmetry.space_group_name_H-M   'P 1'
#
loop_
_entity.id
_entity.type
_entity.pdbx_description
1 polymer ?
#
loop_
_entity_poly.entity_id
_entity_poly.type
_entity_poly.pdbx_seq_one_letter_code
_entity_poly.pdbx_strand_id
1 'polypeptide(L)'
;MVFDYYKFKVEIKDLQFTSDEGVVFPKTAIISYIADDQEVISVEQFGHITREEIYKKIEIGEALNLNHCYVKNFSLSIYRDNRNLDKNEYIKLKGFSARHSFFDSKSGTDFSFAEFEDGDLDFEYSHFAGSKVSFNSTIIRNGLVNFSNVFFRDGNLDFANCHFGEGEVHFKNSVIKNGVKDFQYAEFGTGLITFANTEFGSGEVSFINTHFNEGNVSFKVARFGEGKIDFRYAKFGFGDISFERTEFGDCKVDFRTVEFNDGRVNFNRAVFGNGDVNFEGAELRNGKFSFKRAILGSGDFNFELAEFDGVDVVFDRTDFGQGPVSFHQSKFRQLSLQSCHLDHYFDLRVARCEYMDLSDTIVRDIIDLKPYDFDIDISILNLAGMRLLGTIYIDWQNNRIKEMITRQTETSEAEKAEQFRVLKENFNQTGQYSDEDKSYVEFKRHEARSRLEKSLKKSKYNAIWYYPLYGFKWLVLDQAGLYP
;
A
#
# COMPACT_ATOMS: atom_id res chain seq x y z
N MET A 1 2.20 -6.40 -28.28
CA MET A 1 3.35 -5.50 -28.06
C MET A 1 4.54 -6.32 -27.62
N VAL A 2 5.73 -6.07 -28.17
CA VAL A 2 6.98 -6.76 -27.80
C VAL A 2 7.71 -5.97 -26.72
N PHE A 3 7.95 -6.59 -25.56
CA PHE A 3 8.60 -5.94 -24.40
C PHE A 3 10.10 -6.23 -24.30
N ASP A 4 10.55 -7.37 -24.83
CA ASP A 4 11.91 -7.86 -24.66
C ASP A 4 12.59 -7.95 -26.03
N TYR A 5 13.35 -6.90 -26.35
CA TYR A 5 14.16 -6.82 -27.55
C TYR A 5 15.42 -5.98 -27.27
N TYR A 6 16.52 -6.34 -27.92
CA TYR A 6 17.82 -5.70 -27.70
C TYR A 6 17.93 -4.36 -28.44
N LYS A 7 17.46 -4.31 -29.69
CA LYS A 7 17.39 -3.08 -30.47
C LYS A 7 16.24 -3.14 -31.47
N PHE A 8 15.87 -1.99 -32.02
CA PHE A 8 14.91 -1.91 -33.11
C PHE A 8 15.54 -1.22 -34.31
N LYS A 9 15.02 -1.52 -35.50
CA LYS A 9 15.38 -0.84 -36.75
C LYS A 9 14.12 -0.27 -37.38
N VAL A 10 14.20 0.98 -37.82
CA VAL A 10 13.10 1.66 -38.52
C VAL A 10 13.47 1.85 -39.99
N GLU A 11 12.57 1.47 -40.89
CA GLU A 11 12.65 1.75 -42.33
C GLU A 11 11.38 2.49 -42.75
N ILE A 12 11.53 3.67 -43.36
CA ILE A 12 10.39 4.43 -43.92
C ILE A 12 10.29 4.11 -45.41
N LYS A 13 9.11 3.65 -45.84
CA LYS A 13 8.82 3.35 -47.25
C LYS A 13 7.73 4.28 -47.79
N ASP A 14 7.85 4.62 -49.07
CA ASP A 14 6.81 5.32 -49.84
C ASP A 14 5.68 4.34 -50.20
N LEU A 15 5.05 3.80 -49.16
CA LEU A 15 3.90 2.91 -49.20
C LEU A 15 2.80 3.54 -48.34
N GLN A 16 1.58 3.58 -48.86
CA GLN A 16 0.42 4.05 -48.12
C GLN A 16 0.15 3.14 -46.93
N PHE A 17 -0.10 3.73 -45.76
CA PHE A 17 -0.61 3.04 -44.58
C PHE A 17 -2.02 3.54 -44.28
N THR A 18 -2.94 2.63 -43.96
CA THR A 18 -4.29 2.97 -43.52
C THR A 18 -4.49 2.35 -42.15
N SER A 19 -4.77 3.18 -41.14
CA SER A 19 -5.08 2.69 -39.80
C SER A 19 -6.44 1.98 -39.75
N ASP A 20 -6.70 1.23 -38.68
CA ASP A 20 -7.99 0.57 -38.45
C ASP A 20 -9.16 1.56 -38.33
N GLU A 21 -8.85 2.83 -38.02
CA GLU A 21 -9.79 3.95 -37.97
C GLU A 21 -10.02 4.60 -39.35
N GLY A 22 -9.35 4.12 -40.40
CA GLY A 22 -9.45 4.66 -41.76
C GLY A 22 -8.58 5.89 -42.01
N VAL A 23 -7.68 6.27 -41.10
CA VAL A 23 -6.75 7.38 -41.31
C VAL A 23 -5.63 6.93 -42.25
N VAL A 24 -5.40 7.73 -43.30
CA VAL A 24 -4.47 7.40 -44.37
C VAL A 24 -3.19 8.22 -44.24
N PHE A 25 -2.05 7.53 -44.21
CA PHE A 25 -0.72 8.13 -44.22
C PHE A 25 0.00 7.81 -45.54
N PRO A 26 0.71 8.78 -46.14
CA PRO A 26 1.36 8.59 -47.44
C PRO A 26 2.58 7.66 -47.38
N LYS A 27 3.16 7.49 -46.20
CA LYS A 27 4.35 6.66 -45.97
C LYS A 27 4.12 5.71 -44.80
N THR A 28 4.77 4.56 -44.85
CA THR A 28 4.72 3.52 -43.82
C THR A 28 6.08 3.44 -43.13
N ALA A 29 6.09 3.46 -41.80
CA ALA A 29 7.23 3.11 -40.99
C ALA A 29 7.17 1.62 -40.63
N ILE A 30 8.22 0.88 -40.99
CA ILE A 30 8.37 -0.54 -40.67
C ILE A 30 9.38 -0.65 -39.54
N ILE A 31 8.94 -1.18 -38.39
CA ILE A 31 9.76 -1.35 -37.19
C ILE A 31 10.07 -2.83 -37.04
N SER A 32 11.34 -3.19 -37.12
CA SER A 32 11.82 -4.55 -36.86
C SER A 32 12.43 -4.62 -35.45
N TYR A 33 11.88 -5.48 -34.59
CA TYR A 33 12.41 -5.76 -33.27
C TYR A 33 13.46 -6.86 -33.37
N ILE A 34 14.64 -6.61 -32.80
CA ILE A 34 15.82 -7.47 -32.97
C ILE A 34 16.26 -7.97 -31.61
N ALA A 35 16.41 -9.29 -31.49
CA ALA A 35 16.95 -9.97 -30.32
C ALA A 35 18.46 -9.71 -30.14
N ASP A 36 19.01 -10.17 -29.03
CA ASP A 36 20.45 -10.08 -28.73
C ASP A 36 21.30 -10.87 -29.73
N ASP A 37 20.83 -12.06 -30.15
CA ASP A 37 21.41 -12.92 -31.17
C ASP A 37 21.28 -12.39 -32.62
N GLN A 38 20.72 -11.19 -32.80
CA GLN A 38 20.44 -10.54 -34.09
C GLN A 38 19.25 -11.10 -34.89
N GLU A 39 18.46 -12.04 -34.36
CA GLU A 39 17.24 -12.49 -35.02
C GLU A 39 16.14 -11.43 -34.95
N VAL A 40 15.33 -11.34 -36.01
CA VAL A 40 14.15 -10.47 -36.04
C VAL A 40 13.02 -11.18 -35.31
N ILE A 41 12.66 -10.66 -34.14
CA ILE A 41 11.59 -11.20 -33.29
C ILE A 41 10.23 -10.96 -33.94
N SER A 42 10.00 -9.74 -34.39
CA SER A 42 8.75 -9.33 -35.03
C SER A 42 8.94 -8.07 -35.85
N VAL A 43 7.94 -7.78 -36.68
CA VAL A 43 7.87 -6.56 -37.48
C VAL A 43 6.49 -5.94 -37.30
N GLU A 44 6.45 -4.65 -37.02
CA GLU A 44 5.22 -3.87 -36.90
C GLU A 44 5.24 -2.72 -37.92
N GLN A 45 4.06 -2.27 -38.35
CA GLN A 45 3.89 -1.21 -39.34
C GLN A 45 3.05 -0.07 -38.74
N PHE A 46 3.48 1.16 -39.02
CA PHE A 46 2.83 2.37 -38.54
C PHE A 46 2.74 3.39 -39.67
N GLY A 47 1.77 4.30 -39.58
CA GLY A 47 1.77 5.52 -40.38
C GLY A 47 2.99 6.37 -40.04
N HIS A 48 3.65 6.94 -41.04
CA HIS A 48 4.74 7.86 -40.79
C HIS A 48 4.25 9.31 -40.80
N ILE A 49 4.50 10.01 -39.71
CA ILE A 49 4.32 11.46 -39.58
C ILE A 49 5.62 12.08 -39.11
N THR A 50 5.98 13.22 -39.70
CA THR A 50 7.18 13.96 -39.31
C THR A 50 6.90 14.87 -38.12
N ARG A 51 7.95 15.16 -37.35
CA ARG A 51 7.88 16.11 -36.23
C ARG A 51 7.39 17.49 -36.68
N GLU A 52 7.84 17.93 -37.84
CA GLU A 52 7.46 19.23 -38.40
C GLU A 52 5.98 19.27 -38.80
N GLU A 53 5.40 18.16 -39.28
CA GLU A 53 3.95 18.05 -39.52
C GLU A 53 3.16 18.08 -38.21
N ILE A 54 3.63 17.39 -37.17
CA ILE A 54 3.02 17.45 -35.83
C ILE A 54 3.02 18.89 -35.30
N TYR A 55 4.17 19.57 -35.38
CA TYR A 55 4.28 20.95 -34.91
C TYR A 55 3.37 21.92 -35.67
N LYS A 56 3.19 21.74 -36.99
CA LYS A 56 2.24 22.54 -37.76
C LYS A 56 0.79 22.32 -37.30
N LYS A 57 0.41 21.07 -36.97
CA LYS A 57 -0.92 20.76 -36.42
C LYS A 57 -1.16 21.48 -35.10
N ILE A 58 -0.14 21.53 -34.23
CA ILE A 58 -0.18 22.28 -32.96
C ILE A 58 -0.38 23.78 -33.24
N GLU A 59 0.38 24.37 -34.17
CA GLU A 59 0.31 25.80 -34.51
C GLU A 59 -1.09 26.24 -34.99
N ILE A 60 -1.75 25.41 -35.80
CA ILE A 60 -3.08 25.72 -36.34
C ILE A 60 -4.23 25.31 -35.40
N GLY A 61 -3.92 24.73 -34.23
CA GLY A 61 -4.90 24.28 -33.24
C GLY A 61 -5.75 23.10 -33.73
N GLU A 62 -5.18 22.21 -34.54
CA GLU A 62 -5.84 20.98 -34.99
C GLU A 62 -5.77 19.90 -33.91
N ALA A 63 -6.80 19.04 -33.86
CA ALA A 63 -6.77 17.85 -33.02
C ALA A 63 -5.58 16.94 -33.37
N LEU A 64 -4.82 16.52 -32.37
CA LEU A 64 -3.62 15.72 -32.58
C LEU A 64 -3.91 14.23 -32.44
N ASN A 65 -4.47 13.64 -33.50
CA ASN A 65 -4.59 12.18 -33.64
C ASN A 65 -3.33 11.61 -34.32
N LEU A 66 -2.53 10.95 -33.50
CA LEU A 66 -1.30 10.23 -33.83
C LEU A 66 -1.50 8.72 -33.69
N ASN A 67 -2.72 8.20 -33.72
CA ASN A 67 -2.97 6.76 -33.59
C ASN A 67 -2.26 5.97 -34.70
N HIS A 68 -1.70 4.83 -34.34
CA HIS A 68 -0.96 3.95 -35.25
C HIS A 68 0.21 4.65 -35.97
N CYS A 69 0.82 5.67 -35.34
CA CYS A 69 1.91 6.43 -35.95
C CYS A 69 3.28 6.09 -35.37
N TYR A 70 4.30 6.13 -36.22
CA TYR A 70 5.70 6.25 -35.81
C TYR A 70 6.04 7.74 -35.66
N VAL A 71 6.37 8.14 -34.44
CA VAL A 71 6.67 9.52 -34.04
C VAL A 71 8.12 9.63 -33.64
N LYS A 72 8.90 10.40 -34.41
CA LYS A 72 10.35 10.53 -34.21
C LYS A 72 10.73 11.88 -33.58
N ASN A 73 11.51 11.83 -32.51
CA ASN A 73 12.12 12.99 -31.83
C ASN A 73 11.11 14.09 -31.45
N PHE A 74 9.90 13.72 -31.01
CA PHE A 74 8.91 14.69 -30.52
C PHE A 74 9.35 15.30 -29.19
N SER A 75 9.33 16.63 -29.11
CA SER A 75 9.71 17.38 -27.91
C SER A 75 9.11 18.77 -27.93
N LEU A 76 8.42 19.17 -26.86
CA LEU A 76 7.86 20.51 -26.74
C LEU A 76 8.91 21.55 -26.34
N SER A 77 10.00 21.18 -25.66
CA SER A 77 11.15 22.09 -25.48
C SER A 77 11.76 22.49 -26.83
N ILE A 78 11.99 21.53 -27.75
CA ILE A 78 12.44 21.86 -29.11
C ILE A 78 11.39 22.68 -29.86
N TYR A 79 10.08 22.43 -29.65
CA TYR A 79 9.03 23.25 -30.24
C TYR A 79 9.13 24.71 -29.80
N ARG A 80 9.32 24.95 -28.49
CA ARG A 80 9.49 26.28 -27.88
C ARG A 80 10.76 26.97 -28.37
N ASP A 81 11.89 26.29 -28.36
CA ASP A 81 13.18 26.82 -28.81
C ASP A 81 13.11 27.30 -30.28
N ASN A 82 12.50 26.50 -31.16
CA ASN A 82 12.34 26.85 -32.58
C ASN A 82 11.46 28.09 -32.82
N ARG A 83 10.67 28.49 -31.81
CA ARG A 83 9.70 29.59 -31.89
C ARG A 83 10.07 30.76 -30.97
N ASN A 84 11.21 30.69 -30.30
CA ASN A 84 11.67 31.68 -29.31
C ASN A 84 10.63 31.92 -28.20
N LEU A 85 9.95 30.87 -27.77
CA LEU A 85 9.01 30.90 -26.64
C LEU A 85 9.76 30.76 -25.31
N ASP A 86 9.14 31.19 -24.21
CA ASP A 86 9.73 30.96 -22.88
C ASP A 86 9.84 29.45 -22.60
N LYS A 87 10.87 29.01 -21.87
CA LYS A 87 11.12 27.58 -21.60
C LYS A 87 9.96 26.90 -20.89
N ASN A 88 9.21 27.66 -20.09
CA ASN A 88 8.08 27.21 -19.28
C ASN A 88 6.73 27.66 -19.87
N GLU A 89 6.73 28.19 -21.10
CA GLU A 89 5.49 28.57 -21.78
C GLU A 89 4.63 27.35 -22.07
N TYR A 90 3.36 27.40 -21.66
CA TYR A 90 2.44 26.30 -21.87
C TYR A 90 2.04 26.18 -23.34
N ILE A 91 2.19 24.99 -23.91
CA ILE A 91 1.78 24.69 -25.29
C ILE A 91 0.45 23.96 -25.27
N LYS A 92 -0.59 24.60 -25.83
CA LYS A 92 -1.93 24.04 -25.92
C LYS A 92 -1.98 22.93 -26.96
N LEU A 93 -2.44 21.76 -26.53
CA LEU A 93 -2.69 20.59 -27.35
C LEU A 93 -4.19 20.30 -27.33
N LYS A 94 -4.87 20.66 -28.41
CA LYS A 94 -6.30 20.37 -28.57
C LYS A 94 -6.47 18.91 -28.92
N GLY A 95 -7.17 18.12 -28.10
CA GLY A 95 -7.51 16.70 -28.32
C GLY A 95 -6.32 15.81 -28.72
N PHE A 96 -5.87 14.91 -27.84
CA PHE A 96 -4.67 14.12 -28.08
C PHE A 96 -4.92 12.62 -28.01
N SER A 97 -4.65 11.92 -29.09
CA SER A 97 -4.68 10.45 -29.13
C SER A 97 -3.45 9.94 -29.85
N ALA A 98 -2.76 8.97 -29.28
CA ALA A 98 -1.62 8.30 -29.87
C ALA A 98 -1.69 6.78 -29.60
N ARG A 99 -2.89 6.21 -29.67
CA ARG A 99 -3.10 4.76 -29.47
C ARG A 99 -2.30 3.95 -30.47
N HIS A 100 -1.74 2.83 -30.01
CA HIS A 100 -0.94 1.95 -30.85
C HIS A 100 0.21 2.68 -31.57
N SER A 101 0.84 3.67 -30.94
CA SER A 101 1.90 4.47 -31.57
C SER A 101 3.28 4.18 -31.02
N PHE A 102 4.29 4.45 -31.84
CA PHE A 102 5.69 4.19 -31.51
C PHE A 102 6.48 5.49 -31.46
N PHE A 103 6.92 5.88 -30.26
CA PHE A 103 7.74 7.05 -30.01
C PHE A 103 9.22 6.67 -29.96
N ASP A 104 9.99 7.21 -30.91
CA ASP A 104 11.43 7.02 -31.02
C ASP A 104 12.14 8.38 -30.84
N SER A 105 12.75 8.59 -29.67
CA SER A 105 13.53 9.79 -29.39
C SER A 105 14.80 9.48 -28.60
N LYS A 106 15.96 9.81 -29.17
CA LYS A 106 17.25 9.64 -28.49
C LYS A 106 17.46 10.63 -27.35
N SER A 107 16.88 11.82 -27.45
CA SER A 107 16.97 12.88 -26.44
C SER A 107 15.82 12.87 -25.43
N GLY A 108 14.91 11.89 -25.54
CA GLY A 108 13.70 11.80 -24.72
C GLY A 108 12.46 12.32 -25.43
N THR A 109 11.30 11.80 -25.06
CA THR A 109 10.01 12.27 -25.54
C THR A 109 9.46 13.26 -24.53
N ASP A 110 9.25 14.49 -24.97
CA ASP A 110 9.04 15.61 -24.06
C ASP A 110 7.70 16.30 -24.31
N PHE A 111 6.80 16.13 -23.36
CA PHE A 111 5.52 16.82 -23.22
C PHE A 111 5.54 17.87 -22.11
N SER A 112 6.70 18.25 -21.55
CA SER A 112 6.74 19.21 -20.43
C SER A 112 6.09 20.54 -20.81
N PHE A 113 5.37 21.12 -19.85
CA PHE A 113 4.57 22.33 -20.05
C PHE A 113 3.56 22.20 -21.21
N ALA A 114 3.03 21.00 -21.48
CA ALA A 114 1.84 20.86 -22.31
C ALA A 114 0.59 21.25 -21.51
N GLU A 115 -0.34 21.92 -22.18
CA GLU A 115 -1.71 22.08 -21.72
C GLU A 115 -2.61 21.24 -22.64
N PHE A 116 -3.00 20.05 -22.20
CA PHE A 116 -3.99 19.23 -22.91
C PHE A 116 -5.37 19.81 -22.63
N GLU A 117 -6.02 20.32 -23.69
CA GLU A 117 -7.38 20.86 -23.59
C GLU A 117 -8.41 19.76 -23.31
N ASP A 118 -9.68 20.13 -23.10
CA ASP A 118 -10.73 19.15 -22.79
C ASP A 118 -10.82 18.04 -23.86
N GLY A 119 -10.93 16.80 -23.38
CA GLY A 119 -10.87 15.58 -24.18
C GLY A 119 -9.90 14.56 -23.57
N ASP A 120 -9.97 13.34 -24.05
CA ASP A 120 -9.10 12.26 -23.57
C ASP A 120 -7.65 12.50 -24.00
N LEU A 121 -6.72 12.14 -23.11
CA LEU A 121 -5.29 11.98 -23.37
C LEU A 121 -5.02 10.47 -23.47
N ASP A 122 -4.95 9.95 -24.69
CA ASP A 122 -4.92 8.50 -24.90
C ASP A 122 -3.61 8.01 -25.52
N PHE A 123 -2.86 7.20 -24.79
CA PHE A 123 -1.65 6.50 -25.22
C PHE A 123 -1.83 4.99 -25.23
N GLU A 124 -3.04 4.44 -25.17
CA GLU A 124 -3.24 3.00 -25.04
C GLU A 124 -2.43 2.19 -26.06
N TYR A 125 -1.71 1.16 -25.60
CA TYR A 125 -0.81 0.35 -26.44
C TYR A 125 0.31 1.15 -27.15
N SER A 126 0.73 2.30 -26.61
CA SER A 126 1.90 3.02 -27.11
C SER A 126 3.22 2.42 -26.63
N HIS A 127 4.26 2.68 -27.41
CA HIS A 127 5.62 2.24 -27.15
C HIS A 127 6.57 3.43 -27.14
N PHE A 128 7.12 3.77 -25.97
CA PHE A 128 8.20 4.74 -25.83
C PHE A 128 9.54 4.01 -25.81
N ALA A 129 10.16 3.88 -27.00
CA ALA A 129 11.35 3.07 -27.21
C ALA A 129 12.67 3.81 -26.96
N GLY A 130 12.59 5.15 -26.94
CA GLY A 130 13.70 6.07 -26.75
C GLY A 130 14.08 6.28 -25.28
N SER A 131 14.72 7.42 -25.00
CA SER A 131 15.14 7.84 -23.65
C SER A 131 13.95 8.32 -22.78
N LYS A 132 14.23 9.07 -21.70
CA LYS A 132 13.26 9.60 -20.73
C LYS A 132 11.99 10.13 -21.38
N VAL A 133 10.84 9.81 -20.78
CA VAL A 133 9.55 10.43 -21.11
C VAL A 133 9.17 11.44 -20.04
N SER A 134 8.86 12.68 -20.45
CA SER A 134 8.58 13.78 -19.53
C SER A 134 7.22 14.41 -19.80
N PHE A 135 6.38 14.44 -18.78
CA PHE A 135 5.15 15.20 -18.61
C PHE A 135 5.30 16.21 -17.46
N ASN A 136 6.53 16.63 -17.17
CA ASN A 136 6.78 17.57 -16.09
C ASN A 136 5.97 18.86 -16.29
N SER A 137 5.30 19.31 -15.23
CA SER A 137 4.50 20.54 -15.24
C SER A 137 3.43 20.56 -16.34
N THR A 138 2.85 19.42 -16.71
CA THR A 138 1.71 19.40 -17.64
C THR A 138 0.41 19.71 -16.95
N ILE A 139 -0.50 20.37 -17.66
CA ILE A 139 -1.88 20.56 -17.25
C ILE A 139 -2.74 19.74 -18.19
N ILE A 140 -3.51 18.82 -17.64
CA ILE A 140 -4.56 18.09 -18.32
C ILE A 140 -5.87 18.64 -17.78
N ARG A 141 -6.73 19.13 -18.68
CA ARG A 141 -8.07 19.60 -18.31
C ARG A 141 -8.98 18.38 -18.08
N ASN A 142 -10.21 18.39 -18.59
CA ASN A 142 -11.13 17.30 -18.32
C ASN A 142 -11.02 16.20 -19.38
N GLY A 143 -10.92 14.95 -18.96
CA GLY A 143 -10.92 13.80 -19.85
C GLY A 143 -10.21 12.59 -19.25
N LEU A 144 -10.37 11.42 -19.87
CA LEU A 144 -9.63 10.23 -19.47
C LEU A 144 -8.15 10.39 -19.80
N VAL A 145 -7.27 10.06 -18.86
CA VAL A 145 -5.83 9.94 -19.08
C VAL A 145 -5.46 8.46 -19.15
N ASN A 146 -5.20 7.95 -20.35
CA ASN A 146 -5.04 6.52 -20.59
C ASN A 146 -3.62 6.16 -21.03
N PHE A 147 -2.86 5.59 -20.10
CA PHE A 147 -1.58 4.92 -20.31
C PHE A 147 -1.69 3.39 -20.17
N SER A 148 -2.88 2.82 -20.41
CA SER A 148 -3.06 1.37 -20.31
C SER A 148 -2.26 0.62 -21.38
N ASN A 149 -1.62 -0.48 -20.98
CA ASN A 149 -0.80 -1.31 -21.85
C ASN A 149 0.37 -0.56 -22.54
N VAL A 150 0.82 0.56 -21.97
CA VAL A 150 1.97 1.32 -22.50
C VAL A 150 3.29 0.68 -22.08
N PHE A 151 4.27 0.70 -22.98
CA PHE A 151 5.63 0.28 -22.68
C PHE A 151 6.61 1.46 -22.69
N PHE A 152 7.25 1.69 -21.54
CA PHE A 152 8.32 2.67 -21.36
C PHE A 152 9.66 1.95 -21.24
N ARG A 153 10.43 1.91 -22.33
CA ARG A 153 11.63 1.05 -22.43
C ARG A 153 12.83 1.56 -21.65
N ASP A 154 13.07 2.87 -21.62
CA ASP A 154 14.17 3.47 -20.87
C ASP A 154 13.90 3.49 -19.36
N GLY A 155 12.63 3.49 -18.96
CA GLY A 155 12.21 3.40 -17.57
C GLY A 155 12.20 4.71 -16.80
N ASN A 156 12.80 5.79 -17.31
CA ASN A 156 12.69 7.12 -16.71
C ASN A 156 11.41 7.83 -17.17
N LEU A 157 10.52 8.09 -16.21
CA LEU A 157 9.20 8.67 -16.42
C LEU A 157 8.98 9.80 -15.41
N ASP A 158 8.64 10.99 -15.91
CA ASP A 158 8.52 12.20 -15.08
C ASP A 158 7.14 12.85 -15.26
N PHE A 159 6.32 12.77 -14.22
CA PHE A 159 5.03 13.44 -14.05
C PHE A 159 5.09 14.48 -12.91
N ALA A 160 6.27 14.94 -12.52
CA ALA A 160 6.37 15.87 -11.40
C ALA A 160 5.66 17.19 -11.74
N ASN A 161 4.91 17.72 -10.77
CA ASN A 161 4.07 18.93 -10.90
C ASN A 161 2.95 18.82 -11.96
N CYS A 162 2.58 17.62 -12.40
CA CYS A 162 1.49 17.41 -13.34
C CYS A 162 0.12 17.59 -12.66
N HIS A 163 -0.81 18.27 -13.33
CA HIS A 163 -2.22 18.34 -12.94
C HIS A 163 -3.02 17.47 -13.91
N PHE A 164 -3.60 16.37 -13.43
CA PHE A 164 -4.28 15.38 -14.28
C PHE A 164 -5.75 15.71 -14.59
N GLY A 165 -6.29 16.77 -13.99
CA GLY A 165 -7.71 17.13 -14.12
C GLY A 165 -8.64 16.11 -13.49
N GLU A 166 -9.95 16.24 -13.72
CA GLU A 166 -10.99 15.51 -12.96
C GLU A 166 -11.30 14.09 -13.46
N GLY A 167 -10.75 13.69 -14.61
CA GLY A 167 -11.06 12.40 -15.22
C GLY A 167 -10.33 11.21 -14.57
N GLU A 168 -10.60 10.01 -15.08
CA GLU A 168 -9.89 8.80 -14.66
C GLU A 168 -8.44 8.80 -15.17
N VAL A 169 -7.53 8.19 -14.43
CA VAL A 169 -6.11 8.05 -14.80
C VAL A 169 -5.70 6.58 -14.76
N HIS A 170 -5.39 6.02 -15.91
CA HIS A 170 -5.15 4.59 -16.09
C HIS A 170 -3.73 4.28 -16.54
N PHE A 171 -2.98 3.53 -15.74
CA PHE A 171 -1.69 2.92 -16.07
C PHE A 171 -1.78 1.40 -16.17
N LYS A 172 -3.00 0.85 -16.24
CA LYS A 172 -3.27 -0.58 -16.14
C LYS A 172 -2.45 -1.39 -17.14
N ASN A 173 -1.83 -2.49 -16.68
CA ASN A 173 -0.98 -3.37 -17.49
C ASN A 173 0.21 -2.67 -18.19
N SER A 174 0.58 -1.45 -17.78
CA SER A 174 1.75 -0.79 -18.34
C SER A 174 3.03 -1.44 -17.82
N VAL A 175 4.09 -1.36 -18.63
CA VAL A 175 5.42 -1.87 -18.29
C VAL A 175 6.40 -0.71 -18.38
N ILE A 176 6.98 -0.35 -17.24
CA ILE A 176 8.00 0.68 -17.11
C ILE A 176 9.29 -0.05 -16.71
N LYS A 177 10.31 -0.05 -17.57
CA LYS A 177 11.59 -0.71 -17.26
C LYS A 177 12.35 0.07 -16.17
N ASN A 178 13.56 -0.38 -15.87
CA ASN A 178 14.36 0.14 -14.77
C ASN A 178 14.70 1.62 -14.95
N GLY A 179 14.51 2.43 -13.91
CA GLY A 179 14.70 3.89 -13.98
C GLY A 179 13.88 4.62 -12.92
N VAL A 180 13.89 5.95 -12.95
CA VAL A 180 13.19 6.82 -12.00
C VAL A 180 11.77 7.12 -12.47
N LYS A 181 10.78 6.95 -11.60
CA LYS A 181 9.37 7.27 -11.84
C LYS A 181 8.94 8.35 -10.85
N ASP A 182 8.82 9.55 -11.35
CA ASP A 182 8.62 10.74 -10.53
C ASP A 182 7.18 11.27 -10.69
N PHE A 183 6.39 11.20 -9.63
CA PHE A 183 5.04 11.77 -9.52
C PHE A 183 4.98 12.86 -8.44
N GLN A 184 6.13 13.41 -8.02
CA GLN A 184 6.18 14.38 -6.94
C GLN A 184 5.36 15.63 -7.26
N TYR A 185 4.63 16.13 -6.27
CA TYR A 185 3.77 17.31 -6.42
C TYR A 185 2.70 17.17 -7.53
N ALA A 186 2.42 15.95 -8.00
CA ALA A 186 1.33 15.74 -8.93
C ALA A 186 -0.03 15.89 -8.23
N GLU A 187 -0.99 16.47 -8.94
CA GLU A 187 -2.37 16.62 -8.52
C GLU A 187 -3.28 15.79 -9.43
N PHE A 188 -3.90 14.76 -8.86
CA PHE A 188 -4.89 13.93 -9.53
C PHE A 188 -6.31 14.48 -9.31
N GLY A 189 -7.30 14.04 -10.08
CA GLY A 189 -8.68 14.46 -9.92
C GLY A 189 -9.52 13.59 -9.01
N THR A 190 -10.83 13.75 -9.14
CA THR A 190 -11.84 12.93 -8.46
C THR A 190 -12.12 11.58 -9.14
N GLY A 191 -11.60 11.36 -10.36
CA GLY A 191 -11.73 10.10 -11.10
C GLY A 191 -10.90 8.93 -10.53
N LEU A 192 -11.18 7.71 -10.99
CA LEU A 192 -10.43 6.51 -10.62
C LEU A 192 -8.95 6.64 -11.05
N ILE A 193 -8.03 6.33 -10.14
CA ILE A 193 -6.59 6.27 -10.41
C ILE A 193 -6.14 4.83 -10.29
N THR A 194 -5.65 4.22 -11.37
CA THR A 194 -5.31 2.79 -11.38
C THR A 194 -3.96 2.51 -12.01
N PHE A 195 -3.08 1.92 -11.20
CA PHE A 195 -1.83 1.27 -11.59
C PHE A 195 -1.98 -0.25 -11.52
N ALA A 196 -3.21 -0.78 -11.64
CA ALA A 196 -3.45 -2.21 -11.51
C ALA A 196 -2.63 -3.03 -12.52
N ASN A 197 -1.94 -4.06 -12.03
CA ASN A 197 -1.06 -4.92 -12.84
C ASN A 197 0.02 -4.15 -13.62
N THR A 198 0.47 -3.01 -13.08
CA THR A 198 1.61 -2.25 -13.64
C THR A 198 2.92 -2.85 -13.18
N GLU A 199 3.85 -3.02 -14.10
CA GLU A 199 5.24 -3.41 -13.81
C GLU A 199 6.09 -2.14 -13.76
N PHE A 200 6.48 -1.69 -12.57
CA PHE A 200 7.32 -0.50 -12.40
C PHE A 200 8.80 -0.79 -12.64
N GLY A 201 9.24 -2.06 -12.68
CA GLY A 201 10.66 -2.39 -12.76
C GLY A 201 11.46 -1.84 -11.56
N SER A 202 12.79 -1.90 -11.64
CA SER A 202 13.66 -1.41 -10.57
C SER A 202 13.91 0.10 -10.67
N GLY A 203 14.33 0.72 -9.56
CA GLY A 203 14.62 2.15 -9.45
C GLY A 203 13.74 2.87 -8.43
N GLU A 204 13.83 4.19 -8.38
CA GLU A 204 13.04 5.00 -7.47
C GLU A 204 11.65 5.27 -8.03
N VAL A 205 10.60 5.06 -7.22
CA VAL A 205 9.23 5.46 -7.50
C VAL A 205 8.79 6.44 -6.40
N SER A 206 8.46 7.66 -6.79
CA SER A 206 8.24 8.76 -5.85
C SER A 206 6.88 9.42 -6.06
N PHE A 207 6.07 9.44 -5.01
CA PHE A 207 4.78 10.13 -4.87
C PHE A 207 4.84 11.17 -3.73
N ILE A 208 6.02 11.76 -3.49
CA ILE A 208 6.20 12.73 -2.39
C ILE A 208 5.35 13.97 -2.67
N ASN A 209 4.58 14.41 -1.67
CA ASN A 209 3.63 15.53 -1.78
C ASN A 209 2.63 15.37 -2.95
N THR A 210 2.32 14.15 -3.39
CA THR A 210 1.28 13.90 -4.38
C THR A 210 -0.11 14.03 -3.74
N HIS A 211 -1.03 14.71 -4.42
CA HIS A 211 -2.43 14.80 -4.03
C HIS A 211 -3.27 13.89 -4.94
N PHE A 212 -3.74 12.77 -4.39
CA PHE A 212 -4.59 11.82 -5.11
C PHE A 212 -6.07 12.23 -5.17
N ASN A 213 -6.49 13.18 -4.32
CA ASN A 213 -7.87 13.68 -4.22
C ASN A 213 -8.90 12.54 -4.04
N GLU A 214 -10.16 12.75 -4.42
CA GLU A 214 -11.31 11.94 -3.95
C GLU A 214 -11.50 10.59 -4.66
N GLY A 215 -10.71 10.33 -5.70
CA GLY A 215 -10.80 9.10 -6.48
C GLY A 215 -10.34 7.85 -5.71
N ASN A 216 -10.89 6.70 -6.07
CA ASN A 216 -10.31 5.42 -5.64
C ASN A 216 -8.89 5.27 -6.23
N VAL A 217 -7.95 4.76 -5.46
CA VAL A 217 -6.56 4.53 -5.91
C VAL A 217 -6.22 3.05 -5.83
N SER A 218 -5.76 2.47 -6.94
CA SER A 218 -5.48 1.03 -7.03
C SER A 218 -4.10 0.73 -7.58
N PHE A 219 -3.25 0.12 -6.76
CA PHE A 219 -2.00 -0.55 -7.13
C PHE A 219 -2.16 -2.07 -7.13
N LYS A 220 -3.40 -2.57 -7.25
CA LYS A 220 -3.71 -4.00 -7.15
C LYS A 220 -2.91 -4.83 -8.15
N VAL A 221 -2.18 -5.85 -7.66
CA VAL A 221 -1.26 -6.69 -8.47
C VAL A 221 -0.14 -5.90 -9.17
N ALA A 222 0.12 -4.64 -8.79
CA ALA A 222 1.31 -3.94 -9.28
C ALA A 222 2.58 -4.61 -8.75
N ARG A 223 3.66 -4.49 -9.51
CA ARG A 223 4.98 -5.00 -9.12
C ARG A 223 6.01 -3.89 -9.20
N PHE A 224 6.66 -3.67 -8.08
CA PHE A 224 7.84 -2.82 -7.96
C PHE A 224 9.08 -3.72 -7.90
N GLY A 225 10.15 -3.29 -8.55
CA GLY A 225 11.45 -3.96 -8.45
C GLY A 225 12.27 -3.45 -7.26
N GLU A 226 13.56 -3.72 -7.28
CA GLU A 226 14.50 -3.17 -6.29
C GLU A 226 14.57 -1.64 -6.37
N GLY A 227 14.92 -0.97 -5.27
CA GLY A 227 15.11 0.49 -5.26
C GLY A 227 14.54 1.17 -4.04
N LYS A 228 13.63 2.14 -4.25
CA LYS A 228 12.96 2.89 -3.18
C LYS A 228 11.57 3.32 -3.63
N ILE A 229 10.58 3.16 -2.76
CA ILE A 229 9.20 3.55 -2.99
C ILE A 229 8.82 4.57 -1.92
N ASP A 230 8.46 5.78 -2.32
CA ASP A 230 8.30 6.91 -1.42
C ASP A 230 6.95 7.60 -1.61
N PHE A 231 6.09 7.53 -0.61
CA PHE A 231 4.78 8.19 -0.53
C PHE A 231 4.76 9.31 0.52
N ARG A 232 5.92 9.75 1.03
CA ARG A 232 5.95 10.72 2.13
C ARG A 232 5.14 11.98 1.82
N TYR A 233 4.34 12.41 2.79
CA TYR A 233 3.47 13.58 2.67
C TYR A 233 2.41 13.48 1.54
N ALA A 234 2.20 12.31 0.96
CA ALA A 234 1.11 12.11 0.01
C ALA A 234 -0.25 12.24 0.72
N LYS A 235 -1.24 12.74 -0.01
CA LYS A 235 -2.60 12.95 0.47
C LYS A 235 -3.59 12.20 -0.41
N PHE A 236 -4.41 11.37 0.20
CA PHE A 236 -5.53 10.68 -0.42
C PHE A 236 -6.84 11.29 0.05
N GLY A 237 -7.91 11.24 -0.75
CA GLY A 237 -9.24 11.75 -0.37
C GLY A 237 -10.10 10.69 0.31
N PHE A 238 -11.40 10.68 -0.02
CA PHE A 238 -12.41 9.76 0.56
C PHE A 238 -12.51 8.39 -0.14
N GLY A 239 -11.72 8.14 -1.18
CA GLY A 239 -11.73 6.91 -1.97
C GLY A 239 -11.03 5.73 -1.31
N ASP A 240 -11.38 4.51 -1.73
CA ASP A 240 -10.69 3.29 -1.30
C ASP A 240 -9.29 3.21 -1.95
N ILE A 241 -8.30 2.80 -1.15
CA ILE A 241 -6.89 2.66 -1.53
C ILE A 241 -6.50 1.18 -1.47
N SER A 242 -6.04 0.62 -2.58
CA SER A 242 -5.77 -0.82 -2.69
C SER A 242 -4.38 -1.13 -3.21
N PHE A 243 -3.55 -1.68 -2.32
CA PHE A 243 -2.30 -2.39 -2.60
C PHE A 243 -2.49 -3.92 -2.48
N GLU A 244 -3.71 -4.42 -2.73
CA GLU A 244 -4.00 -5.85 -2.66
C GLU A 244 -3.12 -6.63 -3.63
N ARG A 245 -2.39 -7.63 -3.13
CA ARG A 245 -1.47 -8.48 -3.92
C ARG A 245 -0.37 -7.70 -4.65
N THR A 246 -0.02 -6.51 -4.18
CA THR A 246 1.12 -5.75 -4.68
C THR A 246 2.42 -6.41 -4.24
N GLU A 247 3.40 -6.48 -5.14
CA GLU A 247 4.77 -6.92 -4.83
C GLU A 247 5.66 -5.67 -4.81
N PHE A 248 6.23 -5.30 -3.65
CA PHE A 248 7.06 -4.10 -3.52
C PHE A 248 8.54 -4.34 -3.85
N GLY A 249 8.99 -5.59 -3.93
CA GLY A 249 10.40 -5.93 -4.19
C GLY A 249 11.31 -5.68 -2.98
N ASP A 250 12.59 -6.04 -3.07
CA ASP A 250 13.56 -5.83 -1.99
C ASP A 250 13.97 -4.34 -1.93
N CYS A 251 13.14 -3.51 -1.29
CA CYS A 251 13.35 -2.08 -1.21
C CYS A 251 12.75 -1.44 0.05
N LYS A 252 13.16 -0.20 0.32
CA LYS A 252 12.54 0.63 1.34
C LYS A 252 11.20 1.18 0.83
N VAL A 253 10.15 1.01 1.63
CA VAL A 253 8.80 1.53 1.36
C VAL A 253 8.40 2.54 2.44
N ASP A 254 8.23 3.81 2.05
CA ASP A 254 8.08 4.93 2.98
C ASP A 254 6.71 5.61 2.82
N PHE A 255 5.82 5.39 3.78
CA PHE A 255 4.49 6.01 3.94
C PHE A 255 4.45 6.99 5.12
N ARG A 256 5.60 7.57 5.52
CA ARG A 256 5.62 8.51 6.65
C ARG A 256 4.80 9.76 6.39
N THR A 257 4.04 10.17 7.40
CA THR A 257 3.20 11.38 7.36
C THR A 257 2.26 11.40 6.15
N VAL A 258 1.77 10.22 5.74
CA VAL A 258 0.72 10.10 4.71
C VAL A 258 -0.64 10.43 5.33
N GLU A 259 -1.40 11.27 4.65
CA GLU A 259 -2.79 11.55 5.00
C GLU A 259 -3.69 10.64 4.15
N PHE A 260 -4.13 9.50 4.70
CA PHE A 260 -5.07 8.61 4.01
C PHE A 260 -6.52 9.13 4.05
N ASN A 261 -6.81 10.12 4.90
CA ASN A 261 -8.14 10.71 5.15
C ASN A 261 -9.21 9.68 5.55
N ASP A 262 -10.10 9.27 4.64
CA ASP A 262 -11.17 8.31 4.94
C ASP A 262 -11.23 7.21 3.88
N GLY A 263 -11.79 6.06 4.26
CA GLY A 263 -12.01 4.94 3.35
C GLY A 263 -11.20 3.70 3.75
N ARG A 264 -11.19 2.69 2.88
CA ARG A 264 -10.43 1.47 3.14
C ARG A 264 -9.03 1.57 2.57
N VAL A 265 -8.03 1.31 3.40
CA VAL A 265 -6.64 1.09 2.97
C VAL A 265 -6.31 -0.40 3.06
N ASN A 266 -5.99 -1.01 1.93
CA ASN A 266 -5.92 -2.46 1.79
C ASN A 266 -4.58 -2.95 1.21
N PHE A 267 -3.74 -3.55 2.04
CA PHE A 267 -2.50 -4.25 1.71
C PHE A 267 -2.64 -5.79 1.80
N ASN A 268 -3.86 -6.32 1.78
CA ASN A 268 -4.07 -7.75 1.93
C ASN A 268 -3.30 -8.55 0.87
N ARG A 269 -2.57 -9.58 1.32
CA ARG A 269 -1.72 -10.43 0.47
C ARG A 269 -0.62 -9.69 -0.30
N ALA A 270 -0.26 -8.47 0.11
CA ALA A 270 0.92 -7.79 -0.42
C ALA A 270 2.21 -8.48 0.03
N VAL A 271 3.29 -8.30 -0.73
CA VAL A 271 4.62 -8.85 -0.46
C VAL A 271 5.63 -7.70 -0.48
N PHE A 272 6.29 -7.42 0.65
CA PHE A 272 7.16 -6.25 0.79
C PHE A 272 8.66 -6.50 0.51
N GLY A 273 9.09 -7.75 0.39
CA GLY A 273 10.52 -8.06 0.23
C GLY A 273 11.37 -7.65 1.45
N ASN A 274 12.69 -7.64 1.29
CA ASN A 274 13.63 -7.14 2.30
C ASN A 274 13.80 -5.62 2.18
N GLY A 275 13.58 -4.91 3.28
CA GLY A 275 13.70 -3.46 3.39
C GLY A 275 12.75 -2.90 4.45
N ASP A 276 13.02 -1.68 4.91
CA ASP A 276 12.19 -1.03 5.92
C ASP A 276 10.82 -0.64 5.33
N VAL A 277 9.77 -0.85 6.12
CA VAL A 277 8.40 -0.42 5.81
C VAL A 277 7.95 0.55 6.89
N ASN A 278 7.69 1.80 6.52
CA ASN A 278 7.49 2.87 7.49
C ASN A 278 6.17 3.63 7.28
N PHE A 279 5.32 3.67 8.30
CA PHE A 279 4.04 4.38 8.40
C PHE A 279 4.04 5.42 9.52
N GLU A 280 5.23 5.83 10.00
CA GLU A 280 5.37 6.76 11.13
C GLU A 280 4.59 8.06 10.89
N GLY A 281 3.73 8.42 11.84
CA GLY A 281 2.91 9.63 11.78
C GLY A 281 1.88 9.66 10.66
N ALA A 282 1.53 8.52 10.05
CA ALA A 282 0.43 8.46 9.09
C ALA A 282 -0.92 8.70 9.79
N GLU A 283 -1.90 9.24 9.06
CA GLU A 283 -3.25 9.53 9.56
C GLU A 283 -4.32 8.81 8.72
N LEU A 284 -5.28 8.18 9.39
CA LEU A 284 -6.54 7.70 8.79
C LEU A 284 -7.68 7.98 9.77
N ARG A 285 -8.63 8.82 9.39
CA ARG A 285 -9.70 9.32 10.28
C ARG A 285 -10.79 8.29 10.47
N ASN A 286 -11.32 7.76 9.36
CA ASN A 286 -12.37 6.75 9.38
C ASN A 286 -12.12 5.66 8.35
N GLY A 287 -12.62 4.46 8.64
CA GLY A 287 -12.58 3.33 7.72
C GLY A 287 -11.79 2.15 8.29
N LYS A 288 -11.01 1.49 7.43
CA LYS A 288 -10.32 0.25 7.78
C LYS A 288 -8.95 0.18 7.13
N PHE A 289 -7.96 -0.20 7.92
CA PHE A 289 -6.60 -0.46 7.47
C PHE A 289 -6.29 -1.96 7.60
N SER A 290 -5.83 -2.60 6.54
CA SER A 290 -5.79 -4.08 6.48
C SER A 290 -4.55 -4.62 5.78
N PHE A 291 -3.83 -5.50 6.46
CA PHE A 291 -2.63 -6.23 6.02
C PHE A 291 -2.83 -7.76 6.00
N LYS A 292 -4.07 -8.25 6.03
CA LYS A 292 -4.37 -9.68 6.18
C LYS A 292 -3.57 -10.54 5.19
N ARG A 293 -2.82 -11.51 5.74
CA ARG A 293 -1.96 -12.42 4.96
C ARG A 293 -0.90 -11.70 4.10
N ALA A 294 -0.49 -10.50 4.48
CA ALA A 294 0.68 -9.87 3.89
C ALA A 294 1.96 -10.61 4.34
N ILE A 295 3.01 -10.45 3.55
CA ILE A 295 4.33 -11.03 3.82
C ILE A 295 5.34 -9.89 3.82
N LEU A 296 5.92 -9.63 4.99
CA LEU A 296 7.05 -8.74 5.19
C LEU A 296 8.33 -9.58 5.14
N GLY A 297 9.41 -9.03 4.61
CA GLY A 297 10.73 -9.67 4.62
C GLY A 297 11.57 -9.23 5.82
N SER A 298 12.87 -9.07 5.61
CA SER A 298 13.77 -8.54 6.63
C SER A 298 13.78 -7.02 6.60
N GLY A 299 13.62 -6.35 7.74
CA GLY A 299 13.64 -4.90 7.87
C GLY A 299 12.77 -4.41 9.02
N ASP A 300 12.87 -3.12 9.34
CA ASP A 300 12.04 -2.53 10.39
C ASP A 300 10.61 -2.31 9.87
N PHE A 301 9.61 -2.75 10.63
CA PHE A 301 8.21 -2.36 10.39
C PHE A 301 7.80 -1.29 11.41
N ASN A 302 7.69 -0.06 10.96
CA ASN A 302 7.43 1.10 11.81
C ASN A 302 6.00 1.62 11.58
N PHE A 303 5.19 1.63 12.64
CA PHE A 303 3.84 2.21 12.72
C PHE A 303 3.73 3.22 13.86
N GLU A 304 4.84 3.80 14.28
CA GLU A 304 4.92 4.72 15.41
C GLU A 304 4.13 6.01 15.13
N LEU A 305 3.56 6.61 16.17
CA LEU A 305 2.84 7.89 16.08
C LEU A 305 1.66 7.90 15.10
N ALA A 306 1.18 6.74 14.61
CA ALA A 306 0.05 6.68 13.69
C ALA A 306 -1.25 7.13 14.37
N GLU A 307 -1.98 8.04 13.73
CA GLU A 307 -3.20 8.69 14.25
C GLU A 307 -4.46 8.07 13.62
N PHE A 308 -4.91 6.94 14.19
CA PHE A 308 -5.92 6.04 13.62
C PHE A 308 -7.07 5.77 14.64
N ASP A 309 -7.37 6.73 15.52
CA ASP A 309 -8.29 6.61 16.67
C ASP A 309 -9.64 5.93 16.37
N GLY A 310 -10.24 6.16 15.19
CA GLY A 310 -11.54 5.61 14.78
C GLY A 310 -11.48 4.30 13.97
N VAL A 311 -10.28 3.78 13.71
CA VAL A 311 -10.01 2.80 12.65
C VAL A 311 -9.79 1.39 13.19
N ASP A 312 -10.32 0.41 12.46
CA ASP A 312 -9.90 -1.00 12.60
C ASP A 312 -8.62 -1.26 11.82
N VAL A 313 -7.54 -1.57 12.53
CA VAL A 313 -6.25 -1.96 11.97
C VAL A 313 -6.08 -3.47 12.10
N VAL A 314 -5.91 -4.15 10.97
CA VAL A 314 -6.00 -5.62 10.92
C VAL A 314 -4.82 -6.25 10.19
N PHE A 315 -3.97 -6.92 10.96
CA PHE A 315 -2.79 -7.67 10.52
C PHE A 315 -3.00 -9.19 10.55
N ASP A 316 -4.23 -9.70 10.63
CA ASP A 316 -4.46 -11.14 10.82
C ASP A 316 -3.67 -12.03 9.84
N ARG A 317 -2.94 -13.01 10.39
CA ARG A 317 -2.09 -13.95 9.64
C ARG A 317 -1.03 -13.27 8.77
N THR A 318 -0.59 -12.08 9.14
CA THR A 318 0.56 -11.43 8.52
C THR A 318 1.83 -12.13 8.96
N ASP A 319 2.73 -12.36 8.01
CA ASP A 319 4.10 -12.77 8.30
C ASP A 319 4.94 -11.50 8.41
N PHE A 320 5.39 -11.15 9.61
CA PHE A 320 6.21 -9.96 9.86
C PHE A 320 7.69 -10.15 9.49
N GLY A 321 8.11 -11.35 9.09
CA GLY A 321 9.47 -11.59 8.62
C GLY A 321 10.51 -11.47 9.73
N GLN A 322 11.54 -10.64 9.51
CA GLN A 322 12.65 -10.45 10.45
C GLN A 322 12.89 -8.98 10.73
N GLY A 323 12.98 -8.60 12.00
CA GLY A 323 13.22 -7.21 12.41
C GLY A 323 12.24 -6.75 13.48
N PRO A 324 12.50 -5.58 14.10
CA PRO A 324 11.60 -4.99 15.07
C PRO A 324 10.30 -4.51 14.41
N VAL A 325 9.21 -4.67 15.15
CA VAL A 325 7.89 -4.13 14.77
C VAL A 325 7.47 -3.15 15.84
N SER A 326 7.16 -1.90 15.47
CA SER A 326 6.83 -0.87 16.44
C SER A 326 5.49 -0.19 16.16
N PHE A 327 4.66 -0.10 17.20
CA PHE A 327 3.41 0.66 17.24
C PHE A 327 3.48 1.78 18.30
N HIS A 328 4.69 2.20 18.67
CA HIS A 328 4.92 3.15 19.75
C HIS A 328 4.09 4.43 19.58
N GLN A 329 3.35 4.82 20.63
CA GLN A 329 2.50 6.04 20.66
C GLN A 329 1.41 6.13 19.58
N SER A 330 1.13 5.05 18.87
CA SER A 330 0.02 5.01 17.90
C SER A 330 -1.35 4.89 18.58
N LYS A 331 -2.41 5.27 17.87
CA LYS A 331 -3.80 5.24 18.36
C LYS A 331 -4.71 4.50 17.39
N PHE A 332 -5.55 3.60 17.90
CA PHE A 332 -6.47 2.78 17.11
C PHE A 332 -7.84 2.69 17.77
N ARG A 333 -8.88 2.38 16.99
CA ARG A 333 -10.09 1.79 17.57
C ARG A 333 -9.84 0.32 17.89
N GLN A 334 -9.33 -0.42 16.92
CA GLN A 334 -8.95 -1.82 17.10
C GLN A 334 -7.60 -2.10 16.46
N LEU A 335 -6.76 -2.89 17.12
CA LEU A 335 -5.56 -3.49 16.56
C LEU A 335 -5.68 -5.01 16.63
N SER A 336 -5.71 -5.68 15.48
CA SER A 336 -5.77 -7.15 15.41
C SER A 336 -4.50 -7.73 14.82
N LEU A 337 -3.82 -8.58 15.60
CA LEU A 337 -2.66 -9.38 15.22
C LEU A 337 -3.03 -10.88 15.24
N GLN A 338 -4.31 -11.21 15.10
CA GLN A 338 -4.82 -12.56 15.25
C GLN A 338 -4.06 -13.58 14.38
N SER A 339 -3.69 -14.72 14.98
CA SER A 339 -2.97 -15.80 14.31
C SER A 339 -1.62 -15.39 13.67
N CYS A 340 -0.95 -14.35 14.17
CA CYS A 340 0.40 -13.99 13.74
C CYS A 340 1.49 -14.74 14.53
N HIS A 341 2.65 -14.88 13.91
CA HIS A 341 3.89 -15.26 14.56
C HIS A 341 4.64 -13.99 14.97
N LEU A 342 4.79 -13.77 16.27
CA LEU A 342 5.46 -12.63 16.87
C LEU A 342 6.83 -13.10 17.37
N ASP A 343 7.71 -13.33 16.39
CA ASP A 343 8.98 -14.05 16.60
C ASP A 343 10.18 -13.11 16.91
N HIS A 344 9.95 -11.79 16.97
CA HIS A 344 10.94 -10.72 17.24
C HIS A 344 10.40 -9.73 18.26
N TYR A 345 11.14 -8.65 18.53
CA TYR A 345 10.67 -7.55 19.37
C TYR A 345 9.45 -6.84 18.75
N PHE A 346 8.33 -6.86 19.46
CA PHE A 346 7.11 -6.12 19.14
C PHE A 346 6.86 -5.03 20.20
N ASP A 347 6.97 -3.77 19.80
CA ASP A 347 6.56 -2.64 20.63
C ASP A 347 5.07 -2.39 20.45
N LEU A 348 4.26 -2.83 21.43
CA LEU A 348 2.81 -2.61 21.47
C LEU A 348 2.43 -1.53 22.48
N ARG A 349 3.37 -0.63 22.85
CA ARG A 349 3.06 0.55 23.67
C ARG A 349 2.27 1.54 22.81
N VAL A 350 1.00 1.23 22.61
CA VAL A 350 0.02 2.07 21.92
C VAL A 350 -0.54 3.10 22.90
N ALA A 351 -0.70 4.34 22.47
CA ALA A 351 -1.25 5.39 23.32
C ALA A 351 -2.74 5.15 23.60
N ARG A 352 -3.49 4.66 22.60
CA ARG A 352 -4.91 4.35 22.73
C ARG A 352 -5.34 3.18 21.85
N CYS A 353 -6.10 2.25 22.40
CA CYS A 353 -6.74 1.16 21.64
C CYS A 353 -7.98 0.64 22.36
N GLU A 354 -9.16 0.66 21.73
CA GLU A 354 -10.37 0.13 22.37
C GLU A 354 -10.31 -1.40 22.47
N TYR A 355 -9.80 -2.06 21.44
CA TYR A 355 -9.71 -3.53 21.40
C TYR A 355 -8.41 -4.00 20.73
N MET A 356 -7.53 -4.62 21.52
CA MET A 356 -6.31 -5.24 21.03
C MET A 356 -6.48 -6.76 20.99
N ASP A 357 -6.39 -7.35 19.80
CA ASP A 357 -6.56 -8.79 19.56
C ASP A 357 -5.21 -9.46 19.27
N LEU A 358 -4.70 -10.22 20.23
CA LEU A 358 -3.53 -11.09 20.08
C LEU A 358 -3.93 -12.56 20.12
N SER A 359 -5.20 -12.89 19.83
CA SER A 359 -5.69 -14.26 19.89
C SER A 359 -5.00 -15.17 18.87
N ASP A 360 -4.82 -16.44 19.26
CA ASP A 360 -4.16 -17.48 18.47
C ASP A 360 -2.74 -17.14 17.98
N THR A 361 -2.07 -16.15 18.59
CA THR A 361 -0.68 -15.79 18.25
C THR A 361 0.33 -16.78 18.82
N ILE A 362 1.50 -16.85 18.18
CA ILE A 362 2.68 -17.52 18.74
C ILE A 362 3.71 -16.45 19.01
N VAL A 363 4.14 -16.31 20.27
CA VAL A 363 5.10 -15.29 20.69
C VAL A 363 6.40 -15.98 21.09
N ARG A 364 7.49 -15.74 20.37
CA ARG A 364 8.81 -16.36 20.68
C ARG A 364 9.82 -15.41 21.30
N ASP A 365 9.59 -14.11 21.18
CA ASP A 365 10.46 -13.06 21.71
C ASP A 365 9.64 -12.08 22.58
N ILE A 366 10.03 -10.82 22.66
CA ILE A 366 9.45 -9.81 23.55
C ILE A 366 8.27 -9.10 22.90
N ILE A 367 7.16 -9.02 23.64
CA ILE A 367 6.10 -8.03 23.44
C ILE A 367 6.23 -6.97 24.53
N ASP A 368 6.42 -5.72 24.15
CA ASP A 368 6.44 -4.60 25.09
C ASP A 368 5.08 -3.88 25.15
N LEU A 369 4.49 -3.88 26.34
CA LEU A 369 3.25 -3.20 26.70
C LEU A 369 3.45 -2.35 27.96
N LYS A 370 4.69 -2.13 28.41
CA LYS A 370 4.96 -1.52 29.70
C LYS A 370 4.94 0.01 29.60
N PRO A 371 4.04 0.69 30.33
CA PRO A 371 4.00 2.16 30.33
C PRO A 371 5.15 2.69 31.19
N TYR A 372 6.07 3.45 30.59
CA TYR A 372 7.14 4.14 31.34
C TYR A 372 7.36 5.58 30.90
N ASP A 373 6.99 5.92 29.67
CA ASP A 373 7.13 7.23 29.04
C ASP A 373 5.78 7.94 28.82
N PHE A 374 4.67 7.19 28.72
CA PHE A 374 3.30 7.70 28.69
C PHE A 374 2.30 6.65 29.21
N ASP A 375 1.09 7.10 29.51
CA ASP A 375 0.00 6.21 29.93
C ASP A 375 -0.58 5.45 28.72
N ILE A 376 -0.69 4.13 28.86
CA ILE A 376 -1.27 3.25 27.84
C ILE A 376 -2.77 3.10 28.08
N ASP A 377 -3.60 3.58 27.15
CA ASP A 377 -5.06 3.45 27.20
C ASP A 377 -5.59 2.33 26.29
N ILE A 378 -5.33 1.09 26.68
CA ILE A 378 -5.95 -0.09 26.06
C ILE A 378 -7.18 -0.49 26.89
N SER A 379 -8.36 -0.63 26.26
CA SER A 379 -9.60 -0.98 26.98
C SER A 379 -9.83 -2.48 27.10
N ILE A 380 -9.56 -3.24 26.04
CA ILE A 380 -9.67 -4.71 26.01
C ILE A 380 -8.40 -5.27 25.36
N LEU A 381 -7.83 -6.30 25.99
CA LEU A 381 -6.70 -7.07 25.47
C LEU A 381 -7.10 -8.54 25.42
N ASN A 382 -7.20 -9.12 24.23
CA ASN A 382 -7.55 -10.52 24.02
C ASN A 382 -6.32 -11.38 23.72
N LEU A 383 -5.99 -12.31 24.62
CA LEU A 383 -4.88 -13.26 24.52
C LEU A 383 -5.37 -14.71 24.31
N ALA A 384 -6.65 -14.92 23.99
CA ALA A 384 -7.24 -16.26 23.90
C ALA A 384 -6.50 -17.12 22.86
N GLY A 385 -6.12 -18.34 23.23
CA GLY A 385 -5.40 -19.25 22.33
C GLY A 385 -3.92 -18.91 22.08
N MET A 386 -3.41 -17.82 22.67
CA MET A 386 -1.99 -17.43 22.55
C MET A 386 -1.06 -18.53 23.06
N ARG A 387 0.02 -18.77 22.33
CA ARG A 387 1.17 -19.60 22.76
C ARG A 387 2.35 -18.68 23.06
N LEU A 388 2.57 -18.42 24.34
CA LEU A 388 3.66 -17.59 24.82
C LEU A 388 4.89 -18.46 25.14
N LEU A 389 5.91 -18.40 24.27
CA LEU A 389 7.24 -18.99 24.47
C LEU A 389 8.27 -17.94 24.88
N GLY A 390 8.07 -16.69 24.44
CA GLY A 390 8.86 -15.51 24.79
C GLY A 390 8.38 -14.84 26.08
N THR A 391 8.28 -13.51 26.08
CA THR A 391 7.90 -12.74 27.27
C THR A 391 7.06 -11.52 26.90
N ILE A 392 6.10 -11.18 27.76
CA ILE A 392 5.32 -9.95 27.67
C ILE A 392 5.75 -9.02 28.80
N TYR A 393 6.30 -7.86 28.46
CA TYR A 393 6.51 -6.79 29.44
C TYR A 393 5.21 -6.01 29.63
N ILE A 394 4.51 -6.30 30.71
CA ILE A 394 3.24 -5.69 31.08
C ILE A 394 3.20 -5.50 32.60
N ASP A 395 2.46 -4.51 33.08
CA ASP A 395 2.26 -4.19 34.50
C ASP A 395 0.80 -4.41 34.89
N TRP A 396 0.54 -5.12 36.00
CA TRP A 396 -0.83 -5.46 36.38
C TRP A 396 -1.73 -4.24 36.62
N GLN A 397 -1.21 -3.23 37.33
CA GLN A 397 -2.00 -2.08 37.79
C GLN A 397 -2.07 -1.02 36.70
N ASN A 398 -0.93 -0.64 36.13
CA ASN A 398 -0.85 0.43 35.13
C ASN A 398 -1.55 0.03 33.83
N ASN A 399 -1.47 -1.25 33.42
CA ASN A 399 -2.24 -1.74 32.29
C ASN A 399 -3.66 -2.19 32.67
N ARG A 400 -4.11 -2.12 33.94
CA ARG A 400 -5.49 -2.52 34.34
C ARG A 400 -5.90 -3.93 33.84
N ILE A 401 -4.97 -4.89 33.88
CA ILE A 401 -5.08 -6.21 33.22
C ILE A 401 -6.40 -6.93 33.55
N LYS A 402 -6.79 -6.93 34.83
CA LYS A 402 -8.03 -7.57 35.29
C LYS A 402 -9.23 -7.03 34.52
N GLU A 403 -9.33 -5.72 34.36
CA GLU A 403 -10.45 -5.08 33.67
C GLU A 403 -10.44 -5.42 32.18
N MET A 404 -9.26 -5.35 31.54
CA MET A 404 -9.10 -5.67 30.12
C MET A 404 -9.60 -7.06 29.74
N ILE A 405 -9.32 -8.07 30.57
CA ILE A 405 -9.72 -9.46 30.28
C ILE A 405 -11.15 -9.72 30.73
N THR A 406 -11.56 -9.22 31.90
CA THR A 406 -12.91 -9.50 32.43
C THR A 406 -14.02 -8.87 31.60
N ARG A 407 -13.76 -7.70 30.98
CA ARG A 407 -14.70 -6.98 30.10
C ARG A 407 -14.93 -7.62 28.73
N GLN A 408 -14.07 -8.56 28.30
CA GLN A 408 -14.29 -9.31 27.07
C GLN A 408 -15.67 -9.98 27.09
N THR A 409 -16.48 -9.77 26.06
CA THR A 409 -17.85 -10.31 25.96
C THR A 409 -17.93 -11.54 25.06
N GLU A 410 -16.95 -11.66 24.19
CA GLU A 410 -16.76 -12.69 23.17
C GLU A 410 -16.04 -13.93 23.70
N THR A 411 -15.32 -13.82 24.82
CA THR A 411 -14.62 -14.94 25.45
C THR A 411 -15.42 -15.58 26.58
N SER A 412 -15.37 -16.91 26.65
CA SER A 412 -15.94 -17.70 27.73
C SER A 412 -15.13 -17.60 29.02
N GLU A 413 -15.74 -17.97 30.15
CA GLU A 413 -15.02 -18.09 31.43
C GLU A 413 -13.84 -19.07 31.36
N ALA A 414 -13.87 -20.06 30.46
CA ALA A 414 -12.73 -20.95 30.23
C ALA A 414 -11.58 -20.21 29.54
N GLU A 415 -11.86 -19.42 28.52
CA GLU A 415 -10.84 -18.65 27.79
C GLU A 415 -10.26 -17.53 28.65
N LYS A 416 -11.09 -16.83 29.44
CA LYS A 416 -10.60 -15.85 30.43
C LYS A 416 -9.65 -16.50 31.45
N ALA A 417 -10.01 -17.69 31.96
CA ALA A 417 -9.13 -18.42 32.86
C ALA A 417 -7.78 -18.75 32.20
N GLU A 418 -7.78 -19.23 30.95
CA GLU A 418 -6.55 -19.52 30.22
C GLU A 418 -5.68 -18.28 30.00
N GLN A 419 -6.28 -17.12 29.69
CA GLN A 419 -5.54 -15.87 29.54
C GLN A 419 -4.84 -15.46 30.85
N PHE A 420 -5.54 -15.51 31.98
CA PHE A 420 -4.92 -15.26 33.29
C PHE A 420 -3.84 -16.29 33.64
N ARG A 421 -4.01 -17.54 33.20
CA ARG A 421 -2.98 -18.58 33.37
C ARG A 421 -1.72 -18.26 32.58
N VAL A 422 -1.85 -17.80 31.32
CA VAL A 422 -0.71 -17.35 30.50
C VAL A 422 0.03 -16.20 31.18
N LEU A 423 -0.70 -15.18 31.66
CA LEU A 423 -0.09 -14.04 32.34
C LEU A 423 0.58 -14.43 33.67
N LYS A 424 0.00 -15.34 34.45
CA LYS A 424 0.63 -15.88 35.66
C LYS A 424 2.01 -16.45 35.35
N GLU A 425 2.12 -17.35 34.35
CA GLU A 425 3.41 -17.96 34.00
C GLU A 425 4.40 -16.90 33.47
N ASN A 426 3.93 -15.91 32.72
CA ASN A 426 4.73 -14.77 32.28
C ASN A 426 5.28 -13.93 33.45
N PHE A 427 4.45 -13.63 34.45
CA PHE A 427 4.87 -12.88 35.64
C PHE A 427 5.87 -13.66 36.49
N ASN A 428 5.70 -14.98 36.59
CA ASN A 428 6.68 -15.85 37.23
C ASN A 428 8.05 -15.76 36.52
N GLN A 429 8.03 -15.89 35.19
CA GLN A 429 9.23 -15.81 34.35
C GLN A 429 9.94 -14.44 34.44
N THR A 430 9.18 -13.36 34.58
CA THR A 430 9.71 -11.99 34.70
C THR A 430 10.04 -11.56 36.14
N GLY A 431 9.82 -12.42 37.13
CA GLY A 431 10.09 -12.12 38.54
C GLY A 431 9.10 -11.16 39.21
N GLN A 432 7.92 -10.97 38.62
CA GLN A 432 6.86 -10.08 39.12
C GLN A 432 5.89 -10.83 40.04
N TYR A 433 6.38 -11.33 41.18
CA TYR A 433 5.64 -12.27 42.03
C TYR A 433 4.29 -11.73 42.56
N SER A 434 4.18 -10.43 42.86
CA SER A 434 2.90 -9.85 43.29
C SER A 434 1.84 -9.88 42.18
N ASP A 435 2.26 -9.74 40.93
CA ASP A 435 1.35 -9.74 39.77
C ASP A 435 1.04 -11.17 39.32
N GLU A 436 1.97 -12.10 39.54
CA GLU A 436 1.73 -13.55 39.45
C GLU A 436 0.59 -13.98 40.38
N ASP A 437 0.63 -13.60 41.66
CA ASP A 437 -0.38 -13.97 42.65
C ASP A 437 -1.76 -13.42 42.27
N LYS A 438 -1.84 -12.15 41.86
CA LYS A 438 -3.09 -11.54 41.38
C LYS A 438 -3.65 -12.26 40.15
N SER A 439 -2.79 -12.60 39.19
CA SER A 439 -3.16 -13.36 37.99
C SER A 439 -3.67 -14.76 38.33
N TYR A 440 -3.00 -15.43 39.27
CA TYR A 440 -3.41 -16.76 39.73
C TYR A 440 -4.79 -16.75 40.39
N VAL A 441 -5.08 -15.74 41.22
CA VAL A 441 -6.40 -15.60 41.84
C VAL A 441 -7.50 -15.45 40.79
N GLU A 442 -7.31 -14.58 39.79
CA GLU A 442 -8.29 -14.42 38.70
C GLU A 442 -8.43 -15.70 37.85
N PHE A 443 -7.33 -16.38 37.55
CA PHE A 443 -7.36 -17.70 36.92
C PHE A 443 -8.26 -18.67 37.70
N LYS A 444 -8.11 -18.77 39.03
CA LYS A 444 -8.93 -19.67 39.85
C LYS A 444 -10.39 -19.25 39.93
N ARG A 445 -10.68 -17.95 39.97
CA ARG A 445 -12.07 -17.42 39.94
C ARG A 445 -12.79 -17.84 38.66
N HIS A 446 -12.18 -17.58 37.50
CA HIS A 446 -12.75 -17.92 36.20
C HIS A 446 -12.79 -19.44 35.96
N GLU A 447 -11.79 -20.21 36.42
CA GLU A 447 -11.81 -21.67 36.37
C GLU A 447 -12.99 -22.25 37.20
N ALA A 448 -13.26 -21.70 38.39
CA ALA A 448 -14.37 -22.11 39.22
C ALA A 448 -15.74 -21.80 38.58
N ARG A 449 -15.90 -20.61 37.98
CA ARG A 449 -17.11 -20.23 37.23
C ARG A 449 -17.32 -21.13 36.02
N SER A 450 -16.29 -21.36 35.22
CA SER A 450 -16.33 -22.26 34.06
C SER A 450 -16.75 -23.68 34.46
N ARG A 451 -16.22 -24.21 35.58
CA ARG A 451 -16.60 -25.54 36.11
C ARG A 451 -18.06 -25.58 36.54
N LEU A 452 -18.55 -24.53 37.22
CA LEU A 452 -19.95 -24.43 37.62
C LEU A 452 -20.86 -24.40 36.39
N GLU A 453 -20.59 -23.53 35.42
CA GLU A 453 -21.35 -23.41 34.17
C GLU A 453 -21.40 -24.73 33.39
N LYS A 454 -20.25 -25.38 33.19
CA LYS A 454 -20.17 -26.69 32.52
C LYS A 454 -20.97 -27.76 33.25
N SER A 455 -20.96 -27.75 34.59
CA SER A 455 -21.66 -28.75 35.41
C SER A 455 -23.18 -28.54 35.41
N LEU A 456 -23.63 -27.28 35.44
CA LEU A 456 -25.05 -26.92 35.33
C LEU A 456 -25.61 -27.18 33.94
N LYS A 457 -24.82 -26.95 32.88
CA LYS A 457 -25.19 -27.32 31.50
C LYS A 457 -25.37 -28.83 31.33
N LYS A 458 -24.61 -29.67 32.04
CA LYS A 458 -24.75 -31.14 32.01
C LYS A 458 -26.03 -31.63 32.68
N SER A 459 -26.42 -31.06 33.82
CA SER A 459 -27.68 -31.38 34.50
C SER A 459 -28.01 -30.30 35.53
N LYS A 460 -29.27 -29.86 35.56
CA LYS A 460 -29.75 -28.88 36.54
C LYS A 460 -29.70 -29.40 37.98
N TYR A 461 -29.77 -30.73 38.18
CA TYR A 461 -29.67 -31.36 39.51
C TYR A 461 -28.26 -31.25 40.13
N ASN A 462 -27.24 -30.98 39.33
CA ASN A 462 -25.87 -30.73 39.81
C ASN A 462 -25.78 -29.46 40.66
N ALA A 463 -26.77 -28.55 40.57
CA ALA A 463 -26.82 -27.33 41.37
C ALA A 463 -26.64 -27.58 42.87
N ILE A 464 -27.22 -28.67 43.41
CA ILE A 464 -27.21 -29.00 44.85
C ILE A 464 -25.79 -29.20 45.37
N TRP A 465 -24.89 -29.74 44.55
CA TRP A 465 -23.52 -30.06 44.96
C TRP A 465 -22.52 -28.98 44.52
N TYR A 466 -22.73 -28.38 43.35
CA TYR A 466 -21.77 -27.45 42.77
C TYR A 466 -21.89 -26.01 43.29
N TYR A 467 -23.09 -25.56 43.71
CA TYR A 467 -23.21 -24.23 44.34
C TYR A 467 -22.49 -24.15 45.70
N PRO A 468 -22.66 -25.11 46.64
CA PRO A 468 -21.90 -25.10 47.89
C PRO A 468 -20.38 -25.22 47.66
N LEU A 469 -19.97 -26.08 46.73
CA LEU A 469 -18.55 -26.23 46.38
C LEU A 469 -17.95 -24.94 45.80
N TYR A 470 -18.68 -24.27 44.91
CA TYR A 470 -18.29 -22.97 44.38
C TYR A 470 -18.22 -21.90 45.49
N GLY A 471 -19.21 -21.87 46.38
CA GLY A 471 -19.24 -20.96 47.53
C GLY A 471 -18.07 -21.17 48.50
N PHE A 472 -17.67 -22.43 48.76
CA PHE A 472 -16.49 -22.74 49.55
C PHE A 472 -15.19 -22.28 48.87
N LYS A 473 -15.03 -22.54 47.56
CA LYS A 473 -13.87 -22.06 46.81
C LYS A 473 -13.78 -20.54 46.81
N TRP A 474 -14.91 -19.86 46.63
CA TRP A 474 -15.01 -18.41 46.73
C TRP A 474 -14.58 -17.92 48.12
N LEU A 475 -15.06 -18.55 49.19
CA LEU A 475 -14.68 -18.19 50.57
C LEU A 475 -13.18 -18.38 50.82
N VAL A 476 -12.58 -19.45 50.31
CA VAL A 476 -11.14 -19.70 50.45
C VAL A 476 -10.31 -18.67 49.67
N LEU A 477 -10.72 -18.33 48.45
CA LEU A 477 -9.98 -17.41 47.58
C LEU A 477 -10.15 -15.95 48.00
N ASP A 478 -11.35 -15.53 48.38
CA ASP A 478 -11.71 -14.12 48.53
C ASP A 478 -11.85 -13.67 50.00
N GLN A 479 -12.01 -14.58 50.97
CA GLN A 479 -12.29 -14.23 52.38
C GLN A 479 -11.29 -14.82 53.37
N ALA A 480 -10.74 -16.00 53.12
CA ALA A 480 -9.81 -16.68 54.05
C ALA A 480 -8.34 -16.25 53.92
N GLY A 481 -8.00 -15.41 52.93
CA GLY A 481 -6.75 -14.63 52.88
C GLY A 481 -5.45 -15.44 52.87
N LEU A 482 -5.19 -16.23 51.82
CA LEU A 482 -3.89 -16.90 51.61
C LEU A 482 -3.22 -16.57 50.27
N TYR A 483 -3.71 -15.59 49.52
CA TYR A 483 -3.04 -15.08 48.33
C TYR A 483 -2.91 -13.55 48.49
N PRO A 484 -1.68 -13.02 48.63
CA PRO A 484 -1.43 -11.59 48.83
C PRO A 484 -1.76 -10.71 47.62
#